data_AF-A0A836P3U1-F1
#
_entry.id   AF-A0A836P3U1-F1
#
_cell.length_a   1.000
_cell.length_b   1.000
_cell.length_c   1.000
_cell.angle_alpha   90.00
_cell.angle_beta   90.00
_cell.angle_gamma   90.00
#
_symmetry.space_group_name_H-M   'P 1'
#
loop_
_entity.id
_entity.type
_entity.pdbx_description
1 polymer ?
#
loop_
_entity_poly.entity_id
_entity_poly.type
_entity_poly.pdbx_seq_one_letter_code
_entity_poly.pdbx_strand_id
1 'polypeptide(L)'
;MQGKARTVIYIHGIGNKPPADVLRCQWDKALFGRPMGERTRLAYWVNRERYPVAEPGNCDARDVGPALNQSVQRALSTLGPVTGEQDLHLLADALARSEQERADLHQLLDELEGASAPGSVQAMGAIDAINRVLLRLIAAALLQDVHDLFFVPERAALMRESLAQRLRAGGGPFVVVAHSQGSMIAFNVLRQLKAADCQVSLFVTLGSPLGLPQVRSMFKRWTGTRKLPFPECVQRWINVAETRDAIALDPDLTDDIANAKGRFENLAAARLNPDWQHNPHSGSGYLSIPQVRAAVRQAVGVGFDQPVSNAVLIKDLSEQLEAHGPEHRHDVLIELDRRVLGNDPAGVRALLLQHVREAAARTTGLSGDALDEAIELEDSLQRFVSARLTRFEIESLQDRYRALGFRRVWRDAGKRALIHESGNVLHADAARTAYRARGQQIGWAVLDTGIAASHPHFFVKGERDNVVAQWDCTRRGAPKRLTRADGAAFTRLDRHGHGTHIAGIIAGQCRASIPDASGVPGRTLDFAGVAPDTQLYGFKVLD
;
A
#
# COMPACT_ATOMS: atom_id res chain seq x y z
N MET A 1 31.42 -0.94 -11.48
CA MET A 1 30.42 -1.71 -10.71
C MET A 1 29.12 -0.92 -10.72
N GLN A 2 28.08 -1.38 -11.43
CA GLN A 2 26.79 -0.71 -11.49
C GLN A 2 26.08 -0.78 -10.13
N GLY A 3 25.56 0.36 -9.68
CA GLY A 3 24.73 0.45 -8.47
C GLY A 3 23.46 -0.37 -8.66
N LYS A 4 23.40 -1.53 -8.00
CA LYS A 4 22.23 -2.41 -7.98
C LYS A 4 21.02 -1.59 -7.52
N ALA A 5 19.97 -1.56 -8.34
CA ALA A 5 18.76 -0.82 -8.03
C ALA A 5 18.15 -1.32 -6.71
N ARG A 6 17.63 -0.39 -5.90
CA ARG A 6 17.13 -0.66 -4.55
C ARG A 6 15.61 -0.76 -4.48
N THR A 7 14.91 -0.23 -5.48
CA THR A 7 13.45 -0.23 -5.56
C THR A 7 12.99 -0.44 -6.99
N VAL A 8 11.96 -1.27 -7.19
CA VAL A 8 11.24 -1.36 -8.47
C VAL A 8 9.95 -0.58 -8.37
N ILE A 9 9.74 0.36 -9.29
CA ILE A 9 8.50 1.12 -9.39
C ILE A 9 7.75 0.64 -10.63
N TYR A 10 6.56 0.12 -10.39
CA TYR A 10 5.59 -0.19 -11.41
C TYR A 10 4.79 1.05 -11.79
N ILE A 11 4.41 1.17 -13.05
CA ILE A 11 3.39 2.10 -13.48
C ILE A 11 2.47 1.42 -14.48
N HIS A 12 1.20 1.33 -14.11
CA HIS A 12 0.13 0.99 -15.04
C HIS A 12 -0.37 2.28 -15.69
N GLY A 13 -1.08 2.20 -16.81
CA GLY A 13 -1.66 3.43 -17.36
C GLY A 13 -2.97 3.33 -18.09
N ILE A 14 -3.56 2.15 -18.31
CA ILE A 14 -4.82 2.09 -19.07
C ILE A 14 -5.99 1.63 -18.20
N GLY A 15 -7.08 2.39 -18.29
CA GLY A 15 -8.39 2.01 -17.80
C GLY A 15 -8.50 1.82 -16.28
N ASN A 16 -9.62 1.22 -15.88
CA ASN A 16 -9.83 0.82 -14.50
C ASN A 16 -8.99 -0.41 -14.18
N LYS A 17 -8.54 -0.51 -12.93
CA LYS A 17 -7.74 -1.63 -12.43
C LYS A 17 -8.19 -1.99 -11.02
N PRO A 18 -7.78 -3.17 -10.51
CA PRO A 18 -7.89 -3.46 -9.10
C PRO A 18 -7.26 -2.37 -8.22
N PRO A 19 -7.60 -2.33 -6.93
CA PRO A 19 -6.92 -1.49 -5.95
C PRO A 19 -5.38 -1.62 -6.05
N ALA A 20 -4.66 -0.54 -5.75
CA ALA A 20 -3.22 -0.45 -6.02
C ALA A 20 -2.39 -1.50 -5.26
N ASP A 21 -2.78 -1.84 -4.02
CA ASP A 21 -2.18 -2.92 -3.24
C ASP A 21 -2.36 -4.29 -3.92
N VAL A 22 -3.56 -4.56 -4.46
CA VAL A 22 -3.86 -5.78 -5.21
C VAL A 22 -3.04 -5.83 -6.50
N LEU A 23 -3.05 -4.76 -7.29
CA LEU A 23 -2.34 -4.72 -8.58
C LEU A 23 -0.83 -4.88 -8.39
N ARG A 24 -0.24 -4.20 -7.39
CA ARG A 24 1.18 -4.37 -7.03
C ARG A 24 1.48 -5.83 -6.69
N CYS A 25 0.62 -6.47 -5.89
CA CYS A 25 0.79 -7.85 -5.47
C CYS A 25 0.73 -8.84 -6.65
N GLN A 26 -0.18 -8.61 -7.61
CA GLN A 26 -0.26 -9.38 -8.85
C GLN A 26 1.01 -9.23 -9.71
N TRP A 27 1.49 -8.00 -9.87
CA TRP A 27 2.68 -7.71 -10.68
C TRP A 27 3.98 -8.23 -10.05
N ASP A 28 4.09 -8.14 -8.71
CA ASP A 28 5.16 -8.78 -7.95
C ASP A 28 5.19 -10.29 -8.18
N LYS A 29 4.04 -10.96 -8.13
CA LYS A 29 3.93 -12.39 -8.42
C LYS A 29 4.30 -12.72 -9.87
N ALA A 30 3.86 -11.93 -10.84
CA ALA A 30 4.24 -12.13 -12.23
C ALA A 30 5.76 -12.02 -12.44
N LEU A 31 6.38 -10.98 -11.88
CA LEU A 31 7.80 -10.68 -12.11
C LEU A 31 8.75 -11.51 -11.23
N PHE A 32 8.45 -11.62 -9.94
CA PHE A 32 9.33 -12.25 -8.94
C PHE A 32 8.83 -13.62 -8.47
N GLY A 33 7.55 -13.94 -8.68
CA GLY A 33 6.93 -15.18 -8.19
C GLY A 33 6.33 -15.08 -6.79
N ARG A 34 6.37 -13.89 -6.16
CA ARG A 34 5.84 -13.63 -4.82
C ARG A 34 5.71 -12.13 -4.55
N PRO A 35 4.91 -11.71 -3.56
CA PRO A 35 4.88 -10.31 -3.10
C PRO A 35 6.25 -9.84 -2.58
N MET A 36 6.61 -8.59 -2.88
CA MET A 36 7.93 -8.03 -2.57
C MET A 36 7.92 -6.97 -1.48
N GLY A 37 6.73 -6.53 -1.03
CA GLY A 37 6.56 -5.58 0.07
C GLY A 37 7.24 -4.25 -0.22
N GLU A 38 8.05 -3.75 0.72
CA GLU A 38 8.67 -2.42 0.65
C GLU A 38 9.66 -2.22 -0.51
N ARG A 39 10.06 -3.31 -1.17
CA ARG A 39 11.03 -3.28 -2.29
C ARG A 39 10.37 -2.83 -3.59
N THR A 40 9.05 -2.90 -3.68
CA THR A 40 8.29 -2.49 -4.86
C THR A 40 7.22 -1.47 -4.52
N ARG A 41 7.00 -0.54 -5.44
CA ARG A 41 6.00 0.53 -5.33
C ARG A 41 5.16 0.56 -6.60
N LEU A 42 3.91 1.01 -6.49
CA LEU A 42 3.06 1.24 -7.64
C LEU A 42 2.76 2.75 -7.78
N ALA A 43 3.14 3.32 -8.92
CA ALA A 43 2.59 4.56 -9.41
C ALA A 43 1.22 4.25 -10.04
N TYR A 44 0.16 4.55 -9.30
CA TYR A 44 -1.21 4.22 -9.66
C TYR A 44 -1.94 5.48 -10.11
N TRP A 45 -2.46 5.47 -11.34
CA TRP A 45 -3.28 6.53 -11.89
C TRP A 45 -4.55 5.97 -12.52
N VAL A 46 -5.69 6.55 -12.16
CA VAL A 46 -6.97 6.28 -12.82
C VAL A 46 -7.86 7.50 -12.68
N ASN A 47 -8.57 7.84 -13.74
CA ASN A 47 -9.59 8.87 -13.69
C ASN A 47 -10.82 8.36 -12.92
N ARG A 48 -10.94 8.75 -11.64
CA ARG A 48 -12.06 8.31 -10.76
C ARG A 48 -13.40 8.95 -11.11
N GLU A 49 -13.44 10.05 -11.87
CA GLU A 49 -14.69 10.58 -12.43
C GLU A 49 -15.24 9.61 -13.48
N ARG A 50 -14.36 9.03 -14.29
CA ARG A 50 -14.71 8.02 -15.31
C ARG A 50 -14.91 6.63 -14.72
N TYR A 51 -14.13 6.26 -13.72
CA TYR A 51 -14.13 4.95 -13.06
C TYR A 51 -14.27 5.08 -11.53
N PRO A 52 -15.50 5.34 -11.03
CA PRO A 52 -15.71 5.64 -9.61
C PRO A 52 -15.31 4.51 -8.67
N VAL A 53 -15.44 3.26 -9.12
CA VAL A 53 -15.15 2.06 -8.32
C VAL A 53 -14.04 1.27 -9.01
N ALA A 54 -13.03 0.86 -8.25
CA ALA A 54 -11.96 0.00 -8.75
C ALA A 54 -12.51 -1.36 -9.20
N GLU A 55 -11.82 -2.01 -10.12
CA GLU A 55 -12.20 -3.37 -10.53
C GLU A 55 -12.03 -4.34 -9.37
N PRO A 56 -12.89 -5.36 -9.25
CA PRO A 56 -12.65 -6.42 -8.29
C PRO A 56 -11.38 -7.18 -8.67
N GLY A 57 -10.59 -7.54 -7.67
CA GLY A 57 -9.39 -8.32 -7.88
C GLY A 57 -8.86 -8.86 -6.56
N ASN A 58 -8.07 -9.91 -6.64
CA ASN A 58 -7.29 -10.43 -5.52
C ASN A 58 -5.87 -10.72 -5.98
N CYS A 59 -4.95 -10.90 -5.04
CA CYS A 59 -3.54 -11.09 -5.36
C CYS A 59 -3.24 -12.42 -6.09
N ASP A 60 -4.13 -13.41 -6.08
CA ASP A 60 -3.92 -14.68 -6.80
C ASP A 60 -4.42 -14.63 -8.26
N ALA A 61 -5.23 -13.63 -8.60
CA ALA A 61 -5.66 -13.38 -9.97
C ALA A 61 -4.54 -12.76 -10.82
N ARG A 62 -4.70 -12.81 -12.14
CA ARG A 62 -3.91 -12.02 -13.09
C ARG A 62 -4.61 -10.70 -13.38
N ASP A 63 -3.86 -9.67 -13.73
CA ASP A 63 -4.42 -8.44 -14.29
C ASP A 63 -4.82 -8.69 -15.76
N VAL A 64 -6.10 -9.01 -16.00
CA VAL A 64 -6.63 -9.43 -17.32
C VAL A 64 -7.09 -8.28 -18.23
N GLY A 65 -6.77 -7.02 -17.91
CA GLY A 65 -7.14 -5.87 -18.75
C GLY A 65 -8.48 -5.23 -18.36
N PRO A 66 -8.81 -4.07 -18.95
CA PRO A 66 -9.85 -3.19 -18.42
C PRO A 66 -11.27 -3.72 -18.66
N ALA A 67 -12.09 -3.66 -17.62
CA ALA A 67 -13.55 -3.75 -17.65
C ALA A 67 -14.15 -2.36 -17.98
N LEU A 68 -15.16 -2.33 -18.85
CA LEU A 68 -15.86 -1.09 -19.19
C LEU A 68 -16.68 -0.53 -18.03
N ASN A 69 -16.80 0.80 -17.96
CA ASN A 69 -17.75 1.45 -17.06
C ASN A 69 -19.19 1.36 -17.59
N GLN A 70 -20.16 1.60 -16.71
CA GLN A 70 -21.59 1.53 -17.04
C GLN A 70 -22.03 2.55 -18.10
N SER A 71 -21.28 3.64 -18.32
CA SER A 71 -21.61 4.69 -19.29
C SER A 71 -21.28 4.24 -20.71
N VAL A 72 -20.09 3.67 -20.91
CA VAL A 72 -19.67 3.07 -22.17
C VAL A 72 -20.46 1.78 -22.42
N GLN A 73 -20.71 0.96 -21.40
CA GLN A 73 -21.65 -0.17 -21.53
C GLN A 73 -23.06 0.29 -21.90
N ARG A 74 -23.55 1.41 -21.34
CA ARG A 74 -24.86 1.95 -21.69
C ARG A 74 -24.91 2.47 -23.13
N ALA A 75 -23.91 3.24 -23.55
CA ALA A 75 -23.78 3.71 -24.93
C ALA A 75 -23.73 2.54 -25.92
N LEU A 76 -22.94 1.50 -25.61
CA LEU A 76 -22.86 0.27 -26.38
C LEU A 76 -24.17 -0.54 -26.34
N SER A 77 -24.91 -0.54 -25.23
CA SER A 77 -26.18 -1.28 -25.09
C SER A 77 -27.37 -0.57 -25.72
N THR A 78 -27.35 0.76 -25.84
CA THR A 78 -28.39 1.53 -26.53
C THR A 78 -28.36 1.36 -28.06
N LEU A 79 -27.25 0.85 -28.61
CA LEU A 79 -27.02 0.70 -30.04
C LEU A 79 -27.39 -0.70 -30.59
N GLY A 80 -27.99 -1.59 -29.79
CA GLY A 80 -28.33 -2.95 -30.23
C GLY A 80 -27.10 -3.86 -30.37
N PRO A 81 -27.19 -5.04 -31.02
CA PRO A 81 -26.05 -5.94 -31.21
C PRO A 81 -24.97 -5.27 -32.08
N VAL A 82 -24.03 -4.61 -31.40
CA VAL A 82 -22.72 -4.04 -31.79
C VAL A 82 -22.39 -4.12 -33.29
N THR A 83 -22.72 -3.05 -34.01
CA THR A 83 -22.26 -2.82 -35.39
C THR A 83 -21.24 -1.68 -35.44
N GLY A 84 -19.95 -1.99 -35.63
CA GLY A 84 -19.01 -1.12 -36.37
C GLY A 84 -17.89 -0.36 -35.63
N GLU A 85 -16.88 0.02 -36.41
CA GLU A 85 -15.73 0.92 -36.11
C GLU A 85 -16.17 2.38 -35.89
N GLN A 86 -17.34 2.74 -36.42
CA GLN A 86 -17.92 4.09 -36.34
C GLN A 86 -18.12 4.60 -34.90
N ASP A 87 -18.32 3.72 -33.91
CA ASP A 87 -18.56 4.10 -32.52
C ASP A 87 -17.32 4.72 -31.83
N LEU A 88 -16.10 4.30 -32.18
CA LEU A 88 -14.88 4.85 -31.57
C LEU A 88 -14.54 6.23 -32.14
N HIS A 89 -14.81 6.46 -33.43
CA HIS A 89 -14.67 7.78 -34.04
C HIS A 89 -15.68 8.78 -33.47
N LEU A 90 -16.91 8.35 -33.17
CA LEU A 90 -17.88 9.18 -32.45
C LEU A 90 -17.41 9.54 -31.03
N LEU A 91 -16.78 8.60 -30.33
CA LEU A 91 -16.15 8.88 -29.04
C LEU A 91 -15.01 9.90 -29.19
N ALA A 92 -14.16 9.75 -30.20
CA ALA A 92 -13.09 10.71 -30.50
C ALA A 92 -13.65 12.12 -30.77
N ASP A 93 -14.72 12.21 -31.56
CA ASP A 93 -15.40 13.48 -31.86
C ASP A 93 -16.00 14.12 -30.61
N ALA A 94 -16.59 13.32 -29.71
CA ALA A 94 -17.16 13.79 -28.47
C ALA A 94 -16.10 14.26 -27.45
N LEU A 95 -14.88 13.71 -27.50
CA LEU A 95 -13.77 14.10 -26.64
C LEU A 95 -13.07 15.37 -27.12
N ALA A 96 -12.85 15.48 -28.43
CA ALA A 96 -12.07 16.54 -29.04
C ALA A 96 -12.69 17.92 -28.83
N ARG A 97 -11.86 18.90 -28.47
CA ARG A 97 -12.27 20.31 -28.31
C ARG A 97 -11.81 21.20 -29.47
N SER A 98 -10.98 20.65 -30.35
CA SER A 98 -10.46 21.33 -31.52
C SER A 98 -10.33 20.38 -32.71
N GLU A 99 -10.27 20.94 -33.91
CA GLU A 99 -10.12 20.15 -35.15
C GLU A 99 -8.80 19.36 -35.18
N GLN A 100 -7.74 19.93 -34.61
CA GLN A 100 -6.45 19.27 -34.49
C GLN A 100 -6.52 18.07 -33.53
N GLU A 101 -7.16 18.22 -32.37
CA GLU A 101 -7.38 17.12 -31.43
C GLU A 101 -8.19 15.99 -32.08
N ARG A 102 -9.26 16.36 -32.80
CA ARG A 102 -10.12 15.40 -33.50
C ARG A 102 -9.33 14.61 -34.53
N ALA A 103 -8.55 15.29 -35.37
CA ALA A 103 -7.66 14.66 -36.34
C ALA A 103 -6.61 13.76 -35.66
N ASP A 104 -6.05 14.20 -34.54
CA ASP A 104 -5.05 13.43 -33.81
C ASP A 104 -5.63 12.14 -33.22
N LEU A 105 -6.85 12.19 -32.70
CA LEU A 105 -7.56 11.05 -32.13
C LEU A 105 -8.07 10.08 -33.21
N HIS A 106 -8.55 10.60 -34.36
CA HIS A 106 -8.93 9.77 -35.51
C HIS A 106 -7.74 9.01 -36.08
N GLN A 107 -6.62 9.70 -36.32
CA GLN A 107 -5.41 9.05 -36.82
C GLN A 107 -4.90 7.95 -35.88
N LEU A 108 -5.01 8.15 -34.56
CA LEU A 108 -4.67 7.13 -33.57
C LEU A 108 -5.57 5.89 -33.70
N LEU A 109 -6.87 6.07 -33.93
CA LEU A 109 -7.80 4.96 -34.15
C LEU A 109 -7.49 4.23 -35.47
N ASP A 110 -7.26 4.98 -36.55
CA ASP A 110 -6.92 4.42 -37.87
C ASP A 110 -5.67 3.52 -37.80
N GLU A 111 -4.66 3.91 -37.01
CA GLU A 111 -3.45 3.10 -36.77
C GLU A 111 -3.76 1.77 -36.07
N LEU A 112 -4.63 1.79 -35.06
CA LEU A 112 -5.05 0.59 -34.31
C LEU A 112 -5.93 -0.34 -35.16
N GLU A 113 -6.74 0.23 -36.04
CA GLU A 113 -7.58 -0.52 -36.98
C GLU A 113 -6.73 -1.15 -38.09
N GLY A 114 -5.81 -0.39 -38.69
CA GLY A 114 -4.89 -0.89 -39.71
C GLY A 114 -4.01 -2.04 -39.23
N ALA A 115 -3.63 -2.03 -37.95
CA ALA A 115 -2.91 -3.14 -37.29
C ALA A 115 -3.71 -4.45 -37.25
N SER A 116 -5.04 -4.37 -37.37
CA SER A 116 -5.97 -5.49 -37.23
C SER A 116 -6.35 -6.14 -38.58
N ALA A 117 -5.81 -5.66 -39.71
CA ALA A 117 -6.15 -6.16 -41.04
C ALA A 117 -5.63 -7.59 -41.29
N PRO A 118 -6.39 -8.46 -42.00
CA PRO A 118 -6.10 -9.90 -42.06
C PRO A 118 -4.93 -10.19 -43.01
N GLY A 119 -3.75 -10.49 -42.45
CA GLY A 119 -2.53 -10.76 -43.23
C GLY A 119 -1.66 -11.94 -42.77
N SER A 120 -2.08 -12.74 -41.78
CA SER A 120 -1.34 -13.97 -41.43
C SER A 120 -2.25 -15.14 -41.01
N VAL A 121 -2.30 -16.13 -41.91
CA VAL A 121 -2.65 -17.56 -41.79
C VAL A 121 -3.38 -18.03 -40.52
N GLN A 122 -4.59 -18.57 -40.74
CA GLN A 122 -5.55 -19.24 -39.83
C GLN A 122 -6.48 -18.33 -39.01
N ALA A 123 -7.41 -17.66 -39.71
CA ALA A 123 -8.60 -17.07 -39.12
C ALA A 123 -9.78 -18.05 -39.20
N MET A 124 -10.25 -18.56 -38.05
CA MET A 124 -11.61 -19.11 -37.84
C MET A 124 -11.76 -19.60 -36.39
N GLY A 125 -12.48 -18.84 -35.55
CA GLY A 125 -12.89 -19.30 -34.21
C GLY A 125 -13.54 -18.24 -33.32
N ALA A 126 -14.23 -18.68 -32.25
CA ALA A 126 -14.83 -17.82 -31.23
C ALA A 126 -13.79 -16.99 -30.43
N ILE A 127 -12.56 -17.48 -30.34
CA ILE A 127 -11.43 -16.80 -29.68
C ILE A 127 -11.10 -15.47 -30.38
N ASP A 128 -11.16 -15.43 -31.72
CA ASP A 128 -10.91 -14.20 -32.48
C ASP A 128 -11.98 -13.13 -32.25
N ALA A 129 -13.23 -13.54 -32.03
CA ALA A 129 -14.31 -12.61 -31.72
C ALA A 129 -14.12 -11.97 -30.34
N ILE A 130 -13.70 -12.75 -29.34
CA ILE A 130 -13.39 -12.27 -27.99
C ILE A 130 -12.19 -11.30 -28.02
N ASN A 131 -11.14 -11.65 -28.76
CA ASN A 131 -9.95 -10.80 -28.93
C ASN A 131 -10.29 -9.45 -29.59
N ARG A 132 -11.19 -9.44 -30.58
CA ARG A 132 -11.66 -8.20 -31.21
C ARG A 132 -12.44 -7.30 -30.25
N VAL A 133 -13.31 -7.88 -29.42
CA VAL A 133 -14.04 -7.11 -28.40
C VAL A 133 -13.06 -6.52 -27.40
N LEU A 134 -12.15 -7.33 -26.86
CA LEU A 134 -11.14 -6.88 -25.90
C LEU A 134 -10.26 -5.77 -26.47
N LEU A 135 -9.80 -5.90 -27.72
CA LEU A 135 -9.01 -4.86 -28.39
C LEU A 135 -9.79 -3.54 -28.49
N ARG A 136 -11.08 -3.58 -28.85
CA ARG A 136 -11.92 -2.38 -28.86
C ARG A 136 -12.05 -1.73 -27.48
N LEU A 137 -12.15 -2.53 -26.41
CA LEU A 137 -12.19 -2.00 -25.04
C LEU A 137 -10.88 -1.29 -24.67
N ILE A 138 -9.76 -1.91 -25.03
CA ILE A 138 -8.43 -1.35 -24.83
C ILE A 138 -8.27 -0.07 -25.66
N ALA A 139 -8.67 -0.06 -26.93
CA ALA A 139 -8.60 1.13 -27.79
C ALA A 139 -9.45 2.28 -27.23
N ALA A 140 -10.68 2.02 -26.77
CA ALA A 140 -11.55 3.04 -26.17
C ALA A 140 -10.97 3.62 -24.87
N ALA A 141 -10.35 2.79 -24.03
CA ALA A 141 -9.68 3.25 -22.81
C ALA A 141 -8.43 4.06 -23.16
N LEU A 142 -7.60 3.57 -24.09
CA LEU A 142 -6.39 4.24 -24.54
C LEU A 142 -6.71 5.61 -25.13
N LEU A 143 -7.73 5.72 -25.99
CA LEU A 143 -8.15 6.97 -26.61
C LEU A 143 -8.46 8.05 -25.57
N GLN A 144 -9.29 7.70 -24.58
CA GLN A 144 -9.69 8.63 -23.54
C GLN A 144 -8.52 9.01 -22.60
N ASP A 145 -7.64 8.05 -22.30
CA ASP A 145 -6.48 8.30 -21.46
C ASP A 145 -5.40 9.12 -22.21
N VAL A 146 -5.19 8.88 -23.51
CA VAL A 146 -4.31 9.68 -24.38
C VAL A 146 -4.83 11.12 -24.45
N HIS A 147 -6.14 11.30 -24.62
CA HIS A 147 -6.76 12.61 -24.56
C HIS A 147 -6.46 13.31 -23.22
N ASP A 148 -6.64 12.62 -22.10
CA ASP A 148 -6.35 13.17 -20.78
C ASP A 148 -4.86 13.55 -20.60
N LEU A 149 -3.93 12.80 -21.20
CA LEU A 149 -2.49 13.07 -21.10
C LEU A 149 -2.04 14.27 -21.95
N PHE A 150 -2.54 14.40 -23.18
CA PHE A 150 -2.05 15.42 -24.12
C PHE A 150 -2.90 16.68 -24.17
N PHE A 151 -4.20 16.59 -23.91
CA PHE A 151 -5.15 17.67 -24.15
C PHE A 151 -5.82 18.21 -22.89
N VAL A 152 -5.64 17.55 -21.73
CA VAL A 152 -6.17 18.01 -20.44
C VAL A 152 -5.03 18.27 -19.44
N PRO A 153 -4.50 19.51 -19.35
CA PRO A 153 -3.31 19.83 -18.54
C PRO A 153 -3.40 19.40 -17.08
N GLU A 154 -4.56 19.55 -16.45
CA GLU A 154 -4.80 19.15 -15.06
C GLU A 154 -4.65 17.64 -14.87
N ARG A 155 -5.25 16.83 -15.75
CA ARG A 155 -5.15 15.37 -15.71
C ARG A 155 -3.74 14.90 -16.03
N ALA A 156 -3.08 15.51 -17.02
CA ALA A 156 -1.68 15.27 -17.33
C ALA A 156 -0.74 15.58 -16.14
N ALA A 157 -1.05 16.61 -15.33
CA ALA A 157 -0.29 16.91 -14.12
C ALA A 157 -0.45 15.81 -13.06
N LEU A 158 -1.66 15.33 -12.82
CA LEU A 158 -1.93 14.24 -11.88
C LEU A 158 -1.29 12.92 -12.32
N MET A 159 -1.35 12.59 -13.62
CA MET A 159 -0.65 11.45 -14.22
C MET A 159 0.86 11.52 -13.95
N ARG A 160 1.50 12.65 -14.23
CA ARG A 160 2.93 12.84 -13.95
C ARG A 160 3.24 12.70 -12.47
N GLU A 161 2.41 13.30 -11.62
CA GLU A 161 2.61 13.28 -10.18
C GLU A 161 2.52 11.86 -9.59
N SER A 162 1.69 10.99 -10.18
CA SER A 162 1.57 9.58 -9.78
C SER A 162 2.91 8.85 -9.71
N LEU A 163 3.84 9.14 -10.64
CA LEU A 163 5.19 8.58 -10.66
C LEU A 163 6.23 9.50 -10.02
N ALA A 164 6.14 10.81 -10.25
CA ALA A 164 7.11 11.76 -9.74
C ALA A 164 7.19 11.74 -8.21
N GLN A 165 6.05 11.61 -7.51
CA GLN A 165 6.03 11.49 -6.06
C GLN A 165 6.78 10.24 -5.57
N ARG A 166 6.66 9.11 -6.29
CA ARG A 166 7.28 7.82 -5.93
C ARG A 166 8.78 7.84 -6.07
N LEU A 167 9.28 8.57 -7.07
CA LEU A 167 10.71 8.80 -7.29
C LEU A 167 11.27 9.79 -6.27
N ARG A 168 10.56 10.90 -6.01
CA ARG A 168 10.98 11.96 -5.07
C ARG A 168 11.06 11.49 -3.61
N ALA A 169 10.31 10.45 -3.24
CA ALA A 169 10.37 9.85 -1.91
C ALA A 169 11.70 9.12 -1.60
N GLY A 170 12.63 9.01 -2.55
CA GLY A 170 13.91 8.32 -2.35
C GLY A 170 13.82 6.80 -2.53
N GLY A 171 14.88 6.07 -2.20
CA GLY A 171 14.99 4.63 -2.45
C GLY A 171 15.69 4.27 -3.78
N GLY A 172 16.32 5.24 -4.44
CA GLY A 172 17.08 5.01 -5.67
C GLY A 172 18.44 4.33 -5.44
N PRO A 173 19.11 3.84 -6.50
CA PRO A 173 18.68 3.83 -7.90
C PRO A 173 17.46 2.94 -8.15
N PHE A 174 16.65 3.26 -9.17
CA PHE A 174 15.36 2.61 -9.44
C PHE A 174 15.41 1.67 -10.65
N VAL A 175 14.53 0.67 -10.66
CA VAL A 175 14.00 0.09 -11.90
C VAL A 175 12.59 0.63 -12.09
N VAL A 176 12.29 1.17 -13.26
CA VAL A 176 10.93 1.61 -13.62
C VAL A 176 10.37 0.64 -14.66
N VAL A 177 9.27 -0.03 -14.35
CA VAL A 177 8.59 -0.95 -15.27
C VAL A 177 7.22 -0.39 -15.59
N ALA A 178 7.01 -0.06 -16.86
CA ALA A 178 5.89 0.73 -17.31
C ALA A 178 5.09 -0.02 -18.38
N HIS A 179 3.82 -0.31 -18.11
CA HIS A 179 2.95 -1.05 -19.01
C HIS A 179 1.91 -0.15 -19.67
N SER A 180 1.62 -0.41 -20.95
CA SER A 180 0.61 0.32 -21.73
C SER A 180 0.84 1.83 -21.63
N GLN A 181 -0.20 2.65 -21.42
CA GLN A 181 -0.06 4.10 -21.27
C GLN A 181 0.89 4.53 -20.13
N GLY A 182 1.15 3.66 -19.16
CA GLY A 182 2.12 3.92 -18.09
C GLY A 182 3.52 4.19 -18.65
N SER A 183 3.85 3.61 -19.81
CA SER A 183 5.09 3.91 -20.55
C SER A 183 5.19 5.37 -21.02
N MET A 184 4.07 5.96 -21.45
CA MET A 184 3.99 7.35 -21.89
C MET A 184 4.15 8.30 -20.70
N ILE A 185 3.48 8.00 -19.58
CA ILE A 185 3.59 8.76 -18.34
C ILE A 185 5.03 8.68 -17.82
N ALA A 186 5.60 7.48 -17.75
CA ALA A 186 6.98 7.26 -17.33
C ALA A 186 7.97 8.00 -18.21
N PHE A 187 7.86 7.87 -19.53
CA PHE A 187 8.70 8.60 -20.47
C PHE A 187 8.60 10.12 -20.26
N ASN A 188 7.37 10.62 -20.10
CA ASN A 188 7.13 12.04 -19.89
C ASN A 188 7.77 12.57 -18.61
N VAL A 189 7.74 11.81 -17.52
CA VAL A 189 8.40 12.17 -16.25
C VAL A 189 9.92 12.04 -16.37
N LEU A 190 10.41 10.88 -16.79
CA LEU A 190 11.85 10.56 -16.79
C LEU A 190 12.64 11.48 -17.73
N ARG A 191 12.10 11.85 -18.90
CA ARG A 191 12.79 12.75 -19.86
C ARG A 191 13.09 14.14 -19.29
N GLN A 192 12.39 14.54 -18.23
CA GLN A 192 12.54 15.84 -17.57
C GLN A 192 13.55 15.81 -16.41
N LEU A 193 13.95 14.61 -15.95
CA LEU A 193 14.83 14.44 -14.80
C LEU A 193 16.31 14.39 -15.22
N LYS A 194 17.17 14.99 -14.40
CA LYS A 194 18.63 14.90 -14.52
C LYS A 194 19.17 13.69 -13.77
N ALA A 195 20.32 13.18 -14.22
CA ALA A 195 21.00 12.06 -13.56
C ALA A 195 21.47 12.38 -12.13
N ALA A 196 21.66 13.67 -11.82
CA ALA A 196 22.00 14.15 -10.47
C ALA A 196 20.82 14.06 -9.50
N ASP A 197 19.59 14.22 -10.00
CA ASP A 197 18.38 14.28 -9.18
C ASP A 197 17.75 12.89 -8.99
N CYS A 198 17.87 12.02 -10.00
CA CYS A 198 17.30 10.69 -10.00
C CYS A 198 18.16 9.75 -10.82
N GLN A 199 18.37 8.53 -10.31
CA GLN A 199 19.06 7.47 -11.04
C GLN A 199 18.11 6.32 -11.30
N VAL A 200 17.85 6.04 -12.57
CA VAL A 200 17.08 4.88 -13.03
C VAL A 200 18.04 3.91 -13.71
N SER A 201 18.38 2.81 -13.02
CA SER A 201 19.29 1.79 -13.54
C SER A 201 18.71 1.07 -14.75
N LEU A 202 17.38 0.88 -14.76
CA LEU A 202 16.68 0.22 -15.86
C LEU A 202 15.27 0.82 -16.02
N PHE A 203 14.94 1.26 -17.24
CA PHE A 203 13.59 1.60 -17.66
C PHE A 203 13.08 0.49 -18.60
N VAL A 204 11.95 -0.12 -18.28
CA VAL A 204 11.32 -1.15 -19.10
C VAL A 204 9.95 -0.67 -19.55
N THR A 205 9.70 -0.65 -20.86
CA THR A 205 8.37 -0.37 -21.42
C THR A 205 7.76 -1.66 -21.96
N LEU A 206 6.53 -1.97 -21.57
CA LEU A 206 5.82 -3.21 -21.87
C LEU A 206 4.53 -2.90 -22.62
N GLY A 207 4.34 -3.44 -23.84
CA GLY A 207 3.12 -3.19 -24.61
C GLY A 207 2.87 -1.69 -24.83
N SER A 208 3.92 -0.96 -25.21
CA SER A 208 3.97 0.50 -25.11
C SER A 208 3.25 1.19 -26.29
N PRO A 209 2.30 2.12 -26.05
CA PRO A 209 1.73 2.99 -27.09
C PRO A 209 2.75 3.94 -27.72
N LEU A 210 3.98 4.03 -27.20
CA LEU A 210 5.07 4.68 -27.94
C LEU A 210 5.33 3.97 -29.28
N GLY A 211 4.88 2.72 -29.45
CA GLY A 211 4.80 1.98 -30.72
C GLY A 211 3.83 2.58 -31.75
N LEU A 212 2.92 3.48 -31.36
CA LEU A 212 1.97 4.11 -32.29
C LEU A 212 2.57 5.39 -32.89
N PRO A 213 2.71 5.49 -34.22
CA PRO A 213 3.30 6.67 -34.87
C PRO A 213 2.62 7.98 -34.46
N GLN A 214 1.30 7.98 -34.29
CA GLN A 214 0.56 9.17 -33.90
C GLN A 214 0.84 9.59 -32.45
N VAL A 215 1.00 8.65 -31.52
CA VAL A 215 1.47 8.96 -30.15
C VAL A 215 2.85 9.59 -30.17
N ARG A 216 3.77 9.06 -30.99
CA ARG A 216 5.10 9.65 -31.15
C ARG A 216 5.04 11.04 -31.77
N SER A 217 4.16 11.26 -32.75
CA SER A 217 3.92 12.56 -33.38
C SER A 217 3.49 13.61 -32.35
N MET A 218 2.53 13.28 -31.49
CA MET A 218 2.10 14.15 -30.38
C MET A 218 3.25 14.48 -29.42
N PHE A 219 4.07 13.49 -29.03
CA PHE A 219 5.26 13.76 -28.19
C PHE A 219 6.33 14.60 -28.91
N LYS A 220 6.59 14.36 -30.19
CA LYS A 220 7.53 15.15 -31.01
C LYS A 220 7.09 16.62 -31.06
N ARG A 221 5.79 16.88 -31.26
CA ARG A 221 5.20 18.24 -31.14
C ARG A 221 5.37 18.83 -29.75
N TRP A 222 5.01 18.07 -28.69
CA TRP A 222 5.10 18.55 -27.31
C TRP A 222 6.53 18.89 -26.89
N THR A 223 7.51 18.13 -27.37
CA THR A 223 8.92 18.33 -27.03
C THR A 223 9.64 19.29 -27.96
N GLY A 224 9.07 19.65 -29.11
CA GLY A 224 9.75 20.42 -30.15
C GLY A 224 10.94 19.67 -30.76
N THR A 225 10.93 18.33 -30.74
CA THR A 225 12.04 17.49 -31.24
C THR A 225 11.61 16.57 -32.38
N ARG A 226 12.55 16.19 -33.25
CA ARG A 226 12.28 15.25 -34.35
C ARG A 226 12.18 13.78 -33.90
N LYS A 227 12.83 13.43 -32.80
CA LYS A 227 12.95 12.09 -32.23
C LYS A 227 12.80 12.18 -30.72
N LEU A 228 12.26 11.15 -30.09
CA LEU A 228 12.03 11.13 -28.65
C LEU A 228 13.38 11.17 -27.91
N PRO A 229 13.64 12.15 -27.03
CA PRO A 229 14.92 12.24 -26.34
C PRO A 229 15.08 11.09 -25.35
N PHE A 230 16.22 10.38 -25.40
CA PHE A 230 16.56 9.39 -24.39
C PHE A 230 16.70 10.08 -23.02
N PRO A 231 15.99 9.64 -21.95
CA PRO A 231 16.06 10.26 -20.63
C PRO A 231 17.47 10.24 -20.01
N GLU A 232 17.95 11.39 -19.53
CA GLU A 232 19.31 11.53 -18.98
C GLU A 232 19.52 10.69 -17.70
N CYS A 233 18.48 10.60 -16.85
CA CYS A 233 18.49 9.84 -15.61
C CYS A 233 18.51 8.31 -15.80
N VAL A 234 18.30 7.81 -17.02
CA VAL A 234 18.18 6.37 -17.32
C VAL A 234 19.53 5.81 -17.77
N GLN A 235 19.97 4.70 -17.16
CA GLN A 235 21.21 4.02 -17.56
C GLN A 235 20.99 3.03 -18.71
N ARG A 236 19.86 2.33 -18.72
CA ARG A 236 19.46 1.38 -19.76
C ARG A 236 17.95 1.41 -19.95
N TRP A 237 17.49 1.36 -21.19
CA TRP A 237 16.07 1.27 -21.54
C TRP A 237 15.82 0.07 -22.45
N ILE A 238 14.93 -0.84 -22.02
CA ILE A 238 14.46 -1.97 -22.81
C ILE A 238 12.98 -1.74 -23.16
N ASN A 239 12.67 -1.71 -24.45
CA ASN A 239 11.30 -1.73 -24.95
C ASN A 239 10.90 -3.16 -25.30
N VAL A 240 9.73 -3.61 -24.83
CA VAL A 240 9.26 -4.99 -24.99
C VAL A 240 7.89 -4.98 -25.67
N ALA A 241 7.80 -5.65 -26.81
CA ALA A 241 6.60 -5.69 -27.64
C ALA A 241 6.25 -7.13 -28.04
N GLU A 242 5.03 -7.56 -27.76
CA GLU A 242 4.41 -8.71 -28.42
C GLU A 242 3.94 -8.25 -29.80
N THR A 243 4.41 -8.88 -30.87
CA THR A 243 4.08 -8.40 -32.24
C THR A 243 2.60 -8.59 -32.61
N ARG A 244 1.82 -9.30 -31.78
CA ARG A 244 0.35 -9.43 -31.88
C ARG A 244 -0.41 -8.41 -31.04
N ASP A 245 0.29 -7.57 -30.28
CA ASP A 245 -0.29 -6.50 -29.48
C ASP A 245 -0.42 -5.23 -30.34
N ALA A 246 -1.64 -4.92 -30.78
CA ALA A 246 -1.91 -3.77 -31.65
C ALA A 246 -1.56 -2.42 -31.01
N ILE A 247 -1.43 -2.35 -29.68
CA ILE A 247 -1.04 -1.12 -28.97
C ILE A 247 0.47 -0.88 -29.08
N ALA A 248 1.26 -1.95 -29.16
CA ALA A 248 2.71 -1.90 -29.40
C ALA A 248 3.01 -2.11 -30.89
N LEU A 249 2.32 -1.35 -31.75
CA LEU A 249 2.27 -1.55 -33.20
C LEU A 249 3.66 -1.59 -33.84
N ASP A 250 4.50 -0.60 -33.53
CA ASP A 250 5.90 -0.59 -33.90
C ASP A 250 6.75 -1.24 -32.80
N PRO A 251 7.28 -2.46 -33.03
CA PRO A 251 8.10 -3.15 -32.04
C PRO A 251 9.53 -2.62 -31.96
N ASP A 252 10.01 -1.83 -32.93
CA ASP A 252 11.40 -1.39 -33.02
C ASP A 252 11.54 0.13 -33.03
N LEU A 253 11.64 0.72 -31.84
CA LEU A 253 11.76 2.17 -31.69
C LEU A 253 13.20 2.70 -31.87
N THR A 254 14.13 1.91 -32.44
CA THR A 254 15.55 2.28 -32.50
C THR A 254 15.78 3.57 -33.29
N ASP A 255 15.02 3.78 -34.37
CA ASP A 255 15.11 4.97 -35.21
C ASP A 255 14.27 6.14 -34.66
N ASP A 256 13.39 5.92 -33.68
CA ASP A 256 12.56 6.94 -33.04
C ASP A 256 13.20 7.58 -31.80
N ILE A 257 14.14 6.90 -31.14
CA ILE A 257 14.82 7.39 -29.94
C ILE A 257 16.12 8.13 -30.30
N ALA A 258 16.27 9.38 -29.84
CA ALA A 258 17.49 10.17 -29.98
C ALA A 258 18.49 9.91 -28.85
N ASN A 259 19.79 9.93 -29.18
CA ASN A 259 20.90 9.95 -28.21
C ASN A 259 20.95 8.76 -27.23
N ALA A 260 20.46 7.59 -27.65
CA ALA A 260 20.53 6.37 -26.85
C ALA A 260 21.97 5.93 -26.53
N LYS A 261 22.93 6.13 -27.45
CA LYS A 261 24.35 5.78 -27.29
C LYS A 261 24.55 4.31 -26.85
N GLY A 262 23.81 3.38 -27.47
CA GLY A 262 23.87 1.94 -27.17
C GLY A 262 23.17 1.51 -25.86
N ARG A 263 22.41 2.41 -25.22
CA ARG A 263 21.67 2.14 -23.97
C ARG A 263 20.19 1.81 -24.18
N PHE A 264 19.74 1.73 -25.42
CA PHE A 264 18.36 1.41 -25.80
C PHE A 264 18.34 0.08 -26.55
N GLU A 265 17.40 -0.79 -26.19
CA GLU A 265 17.25 -2.12 -26.77
C GLU A 265 15.77 -2.44 -26.98
N ASN A 266 15.43 -3.10 -28.08
CA ASN A 266 14.11 -3.67 -28.30
C ASN A 266 14.14 -5.18 -28.09
N LEU A 267 13.09 -5.70 -27.45
CA LEU A 267 12.80 -7.12 -27.33
C LEU A 267 11.41 -7.35 -27.91
N ALA A 268 11.34 -7.92 -29.10
CA ALA A 268 10.08 -8.20 -29.75
C ALA A 268 10.06 -9.57 -30.41
N ALA A 269 8.95 -10.28 -30.25
CA ALA A 269 8.68 -11.53 -30.93
C ALA A 269 7.17 -11.82 -30.91
N ALA A 270 6.71 -12.68 -31.83
CA ALA A 270 5.37 -13.24 -31.76
C ALA A 270 5.30 -14.28 -30.65
N ARG A 271 4.19 -14.31 -29.91
CA ARG A 271 3.94 -15.27 -28.81
C ARG A 271 4.94 -15.15 -27.65
N LEU A 272 5.56 -13.98 -27.50
CA LEU A 272 6.44 -13.64 -26.41
C LEU A 272 5.66 -13.49 -25.10
N ASN A 273 4.52 -12.79 -25.14
CA ASN A 273 3.64 -12.63 -23.98
C ASN A 273 2.88 -13.95 -23.74
N PRO A 274 3.01 -14.65 -22.60
CA PRO A 274 2.33 -15.92 -22.34
C PRO A 274 0.80 -15.86 -22.48
N ASP A 275 0.20 -14.68 -22.35
CA ASP A 275 -1.24 -14.47 -22.49
C ASP A 275 -1.66 -14.14 -23.94
N TRP A 276 -0.75 -14.22 -24.92
CA TRP A 276 -0.96 -13.79 -26.32
C TRP A 276 -2.22 -14.35 -27.00
N GLN A 277 -2.72 -15.52 -26.60
CA GLN A 277 -3.90 -16.14 -27.19
C GLN A 277 -5.20 -15.40 -26.89
N HIS A 278 -5.31 -14.82 -25.70
CA HIS A 278 -6.55 -14.22 -25.19
C HIS A 278 -6.38 -12.73 -24.90
N ASN A 279 -5.18 -12.30 -24.50
CA ASN A 279 -4.86 -10.91 -24.22
C ASN A 279 -3.36 -10.66 -24.48
N PRO A 280 -2.95 -10.38 -25.74
CA PRO A 280 -1.57 -10.04 -26.07
C PRO A 280 -1.08 -8.75 -25.39
N HIS A 281 -2.01 -7.92 -24.90
CA HIS A 281 -1.73 -6.69 -24.17
C HIS A 281 -1.69 -6.87 -22.63
N SER A 282 -1.79 -8.10 -22.11
CA SER A 282 -1.79 -8.39 -20.67
C SER A 282 -0.50 -7.93 -19.99
N GLY A 283 -0.62 -7.04 -18.98
CA GLY A 283 0.53 -6.54 -18.22
C GLY A 283 1.18 -7.65 -17.37
N SER A 284 0.37 -8.49 -16.72
CA SER A 284 0.88 -9.67 -15.97
C SER A 284 1.56 -10.67 -16.90
N GLY A 285 1.05 -10.81 -18.13
CA GLY A 285 1.67 -11.62 -19.18
C GLY A 285 3.05 -11.09 -19.57
N TYR A 286 3.16 -9.79 -19.90
CA TYR A 286 4.46 -9.16 -20.19
C TYR A 286 5.47 -9.28 -19.04
N LEU A 287 5.04 -9.07 -17.79
CA LEU A 287 5.91 -9.20 -16.61
C LEU A 287 6.42 -10.63 -16.39
N SER A 288 5.68 -11.63 -16.87
CA SER A 288 6.03 -13.04 -16.76
C SER A 288 7.04 -13.50 -17.82
N ILE A 289 7.36 -12.67 -18.83
CA ILE A 289 8.33 -12.98 -19.88
C ILE A 289 9.70 -13.26 -19.26
N PRO A 290 10.36 -14.41 -19.56
CA PRO A 290 11.64 -14.77 -18.96
C PRO A 290 12.74 -13.72 -19.10
N GLN A 291 12.82 -13.07 -20.27
CA GLN A 291 13.79 -12.04 -20.57
C GLN A 291 13.54 -10.75 -19.76
N VAL A 292 12.26 -10.37 -19.54
CA VAL A 292 11.88 -9.24 -18.69
C VAL A 292 12.29 -9.53 -17.24
N ARG A 293 11.94 -10.71 -16.74
CA ARG A 293 12.31 -11.16 -15.39
C ARG A 293 13.82 -11.17 -15.20
N ALA A 294 14.57 -11.66 -16.20
CA ALA A 294 16.03 -11.71 -16.17
C ALA A 294 16.64 -10.30 -16.14
N ALA A 295 16.18 -9.39 -17.00
CA ALA A 295 16.68 -8.02 -17.07
C ALA A 295 16.43 -7.25 -15.76
N VAL A 296 15.21 -7.35 -15.20
CA VAL A 296 14.87 -6.71 -13.92
C VAL A 296 15.72 -7.32 -12.79
N ARG A 297 15.80 -8.65 -12.68
CA ARG A 297 16.62 -9.34 -11.66
C ARG A 297 18.10 -9.00 -11.75
N GLN A 298 18.63 -8.81 -12.95
CA GLN A 298 20.00 -8.36 -13.16
C GLN A 298 20.21 -6.93 -12.65
N ALA A 299 19.26 -6.02 -12.92
CA ALA A 299 19.35 -4.61 -12.50
C ALA A 299 19.26 -4.44 -10.97
N VAL A 300 18.39 -5.20 -10.29
CA VAL A 300 18.26 -5.16 -8.82
C VAL A 300 19.28 -6.04 -8.10
N GLY A 301 19.81 -7.06 -8.77
CA GLY A 301 20.80 -8.00 -8.26
C GLY A 301 20.25 -9.10 -7.34
N VAL A 302 21.08 -10.12 -7.10
CA VAL A 302 20.71 -11.39 -6.42
C VAL A 302 20.16 -11.26 -4.99
N GLY A 303 20.52 -10.20 -4.25
CA GLY A 303 20.03 -9.98 -2.89
C GLY A 303 18.61 -9.42 -2.82
N PHE A 304 18.12 -8.82 -3.91
CA PHE A 304 16.82 -8.16 -3.96
C PHE A 304 15.65 -9.12 -3.89
N ASP A 305 15.83 -10.39 -4.27
CA ASP A 305 14.80 -11.44 -4.20
C ASP A 305 15.13 -12.48 -3.13
N GLN A 306 15.84 -12.10 -2.05
CA GLN A 306 16.01 -12.99 -0.90
C GLN A 306 14.83 -12.83 0.10
N PRO A 307 14.17 -13.92 0.52
CA PRO A 307 13.05 -13.88 1.47
C PRO A 307 13.43 -13.32 2.84
N VAL A 308 14.68 -13.52 3.25
CA VAL A 308 15.18 -13.13 4.56
C VAL A 308 15.93 -11.80 4.41
N SER A 309 15.20 -10.68 4.49
CA SER A 309 15.83 -9.38 4.68
C SER A 309 15.43 -8.74 5.98
N ASN A 310 16.29 -7.85 6.46
CA ASN A 310 15.94 -6.85 7.45
C ASN A 310 15.07 -5.79 6.79
N ALA A 311 13.78 -6.09 6.63
CA ALA A 311 12.82 -5.12 6.11
C ALA A 311 12.68 -3.96 7.09
N VAL A 312 12.62 -2.74 6.56
CA VAL A 312 12.41 -1.52 7.35
C VAL A 312 10.91 -1.32 7.54
N LEU A 313 10.13 -1.25 6.47
CA LEU A 313 8.68 -1.25 6.51
C LEU A 313 8.18 -2.68 6.59
N ILE A 314 7.43 -2.98 7.65
CA ILE A 314 6.81 -4.29 7.82
C ILE A 314 5.71 -4.50 6.78
N LYS A 315 5.55 -5.76 6.35
CA LYS A 315 4.65 -6.16 5.26
C LYS A 315 3.26 -5.52 5.33
N ASP A 316 2.58 -5.63 6.48
CA ASP A 316 1.26 -5.04 6.69
C ASP A 316 1.25 -3.53 6.42
N LEU A 317 2.19 -2.77 6.97
CA LEU A 317 2.30 -1.34 6.70
C LEU A 317 2.54 -1.07 5.21
N SER A 318 3.47 -1.79 4.57
CA SER A 318 3.74 -1.63 3.13
C SER A 318 2.53 -1.93 2.26
N GLU A 319 1.65 -2.85 2.65
CA GLU A 319 0.38 -3.11 1.97
C GLU A 319 -0.62 -1.96 2.20
N GLN A 320 -0.73 -1.46 3.43
CA GLN A 320 -1.59 -0.30 3.75
C GLN A 320 -1.20 0.97 2.99
N LEU A 321 0.10 1.23 2.79
CA LEU A 321 0.60 2.37 2.01
C LEU A 321 0.09 2.36 0.56
N GLU A 322 -0.04 1.17 -0.03
CA GLU A 322 -0.57 1.04 -1.40
C GLU A 322 -2.10 1.08 -1.41
N ALA A 323 -2.76 0.57 -0.38
CA ALA A 323 -4.23 0.49 -0.32
C ALA A 323 -4.90 1.88 -0.19
N HIS A 324 -4.16 2.91 0.23
CA HIS A 324 -4.69 4.25 0.46
C HIS A 324 -4.11 5.30 -0.49
N GLY A 325 -4.83 6.42 -0.62
CA GLY A 325 -4.38 7.58 -1.39
C GLY A 325 -3.14 8.24 -0.79
N PRO A 326 -2.39 9.05 -1.57
CA PRO A 326 -1.14 9.66 -1.13
C PRO A 326 -1.27 10.56 0.11
N GLU A 327 -2.41 11.24 0.27
CA GLU A 327 -2.70 12.16 1.38
C GLU A 327 -3.13 11.45 2.67
N HIS A 328 -3.40 10.15 2.62
CA HIS A 328 -3.80 9.41 3.81
C HIS A 328 -2.63 9.32 4.79
N ARG A 329 -2.88 9.73 6.05
CA ARG A 329 -1.90 9.61 7.14
C ARG A 329 -2.10 8.29 7.88
N HIS A 330 -1.09 7.44 7.84
CA HIS A 330 -1.05 6.14 8.49
C HIS A 330 -0.49 6.27 9.90
N ASP A 331 -1.13 5.58 10.84
CA ASP A 331 -0.61 5.43 12.21
C ASP A 331 0.60 4.50 12.17
N VAL A 332 1.77 5.04 12.51
CA VAL A 332 3.04 4.31 12.44
C VAL A 332 3.79 4.31 13.75
N LEU A 333 4.44 3.19 14.04
CA LEU A 333 5.35 3.02 15.16
C LEU A 333 6.77 2.77 14.63
N ILE A 334 7.66 3.73 14.85
CA ILE A 334 9.05 3.71 14.39
C ILE A 334 9.93 3.13 15.51
N GLU A 335 10.52 1.96 15.27
CA GLU A 335 11.40 1.24 16.20
C GLU A 335 12.83 1.77 16.10
N LEU A 336 13.33 2.38 17.17
CA LEU A 336 14.70 2.87 17.26
C LEU A 336 15.72 1.71 17.26
N ASP A 337 16.83 1.84 16.53
CA ASP A 337 17.83 0.78 16.45
C ASP A 337 18.77 0.83 17.66
N ARG A 338 18.60 -0.11 18.60
CA ARG A 338 19.45 -0.21 19.82
C ARG A 338 20.95 -0.33 19.53
N ARG A 339 21.34 -0.81 18.35
CA ARG A 339 22.76 -0.93 17.95
C ARG A 339 23.33 0.41 17.49
N VAL A 340 22.49 1.26 16.89
CA VAL A 340 22.85 2.61 16.47
C VAL A 340 22.72 3.60 17.63
N LEU A 341 21.84 3.33 18.60
CA LEU A 341 21.63 4.11 19.84
C LEU A 341 22.84 4.13 20.83
N GLY A 342 24.06 3.74 20.44
CA GLY A 342 25.24 3.86 21.30
C GLY A 342 25.60 5.32 21.67
N ASN A 343 26.25 5.52 22.82
CA ASN A 343 26.72 6.75 23.52
C ASN A 343 25.80 8.00 23.59
N ASP A 344 24.87 8.24 22.66
CA ASP A 344 23.88 9.33 22.73
C ASP A 344 22.51 8.94 22.12
N PRO A 345 21.70 8.16 22.87
CA PRO A 345 20.33 7.84 22.48
C PRO A 345 19.43 9.07 22.26
N ALA A 346 19.69 10.15 23.00
CA ALA A 346 18.88 11.37 22.95
C ALA A 346 19.12 12.13 21.64
N GLY A 347 20.37 12.25 21.19
CA GLY A 347 20.72 12.86 19.91
C GLY A 347 20.14 12.12 18.70
N VAL A 348 20.18 10.78 18.68
CA VAL A 348 19.57 9.98 17.61
C VAL A 348 18.07 10.20 17.53
N ARG A 349 17.40 10.18 18.69
CA ARG A 349 15.97 10.49 18.79
C ARG A 349 15.67 11.91 18.29
N ALA A 350 16.44 12.91 18.73
CA ALA A 350 16.25 14.29 18.30
C ALA A 350 16.40 14.44 16.78
N LEU A 351 17.38 13.77 16.18
CA LEU A 351 17.60 13.77 14.73
C LEU A 351 16.42 13.14 13.96
N LEU A 352 15.88 12.03 14.46
CA LEU A 352 14.69 11.40 13.89
C LEU A 352 13.48 12.34 13.97
N LEU A 353 13.22 12.91 15.14
CA LEU A 353 12.09 13.82 15.35
C LEU A 353 12.19 15.07 14.48
N GLN A 354 13.39 15.63 14.33
CA GLN A 354 13.64 16.73 13.40
C GLN A 354 13.24 16.34 11.97
N HIS A 355 13.65 15.17 11.48
CA HIS A 355 13.31 14.73 10.13
C HIS A 355 11.83 14.43 9.93
N VAL A 356 11.18 13.82 10.93
CA VAL A 356 9.73 13.60 10.93
C VAL A 356 9.00 14.94 10.80
N ARG A 357 9.38 15.93 11.62
CA ARG A 357 8.79 17.28 11.58
C ARG A 357 9.07 18.00 10.26
N GLU A 358 10.29 17.93 9.73
CA GLU A 358 10.65 18.55 8.43
C GLU A 358 9.90 17.93 7.24
N ALA A 359 9.67 16.62 7.27
CA ALA A 359 8.90 15.93 6.24
C ALA A 359 7.41 16.31 6.33
N ALA A 360 6.84 16.28 7.54
CA ALA A 360 5.45 16.62 7.79
C ALA A 360 5.14 18.12 7.62
N ALA A 361 6.06 19.02 7.94
CA ALA A 361 5.90 20.46 7.72
C ALA A 361 5.75 20.80 6.24
N ARG A 362 6.46 20.08 5.36
CA ARG A 362 6.38 20.28 3.91
C ARG A 362 5.03 19.92 3.31
N THR A 363 4.33 18.95 3.89
CA THR A 363 3.02 18.49 3.39
C THR A 363 1.86 19.20 4.09
N THR A 364 1.99 19.53 5.37
CA THR A 364 0.94 20.21 6.15
C THR A 364 1.01 21.73 6.09
N GLY A 365 2.19 22.31 5.86
CA GLY A 365 2.44 23.74 6.02
C GLY A 365 2.46 24.22 7.49
N LEU A 366 2.45 23.30 8.46
CA LEU A 366 2.42 23.61 9.90
C LEU A 366 3.82 23.54 10.54
N SER A 367 3.94 24.10 11.74
CA SER A 367 5.17 24.04 12.56
C SER A 367 4.86 24.03 14.06
N GLY A 368 5.84 23.68 14.88
CA GLY A 368 5.71 23.65 16.34
C GLY A 368 4.62 22.70 16.83
N ASP A 369 3.94 23.06 17.92
CA ASP A 369 2.93 22.21 18.57
C ASP A 369 1.75 21.89 17.65
N ALA A 370 1.36 22.81 16.76
CA ALA A 370 0.28 22.58 15.80
C ALA A 370 0.63 21.48 14.79
N LEU A 371 1.92 21.37 14.42
CA LEU A 371 2.39 20.28 13.58
C LEU A 371 2.36 18.95 14.34
N ASP A 372 2.91 18.94 15.56
CA ASP A 372 2.98 17.75 16.39
C ASP A 372 1.57 17.21 16.71
N GLU A 373 0.59 18.09 16.93
CA GLU A 373 -0.81 17.72 17.08
C GLU A 373 -1.40 17.15 15.77
N ALA A 374 -1.14 17.79 14.62
CA ALA A 374 -1.66 17.35 13.32
C ALA A 374 -1.14 15.98 12.88
N ILE A 375 0.08 15.61 13.28
CA ILE A 375 0.63 14.27 13.03
C ILE A 375 0.52 13.35 14.25
N GLU A 376 -0.16 13.77 15.32
CA GLU A 376 -0.30 13.02 16.56
C GLU A 376 1.04 12.42 17.06
N LEU A 377 2.10 13.24 17.05
CA LEU A 377 3.44 12.82 17.41
C LEU A 377 3.50 12.41 18.88
N GLU A 378 3.94 11.19 19.15
CA GLU A 378 4.18 10.66 20.48
C GLU A 378 5.65 10.20 20.60
N ASP A 379 6.40 10.97 21.38
CA ASP A 379 7.85 10.82 21.52
C ASP A 379 8.28 10.43 22.96
N SER A 380 7.35 10.21 23.89
CA SER A 380 7.69 9.80 25.27
C SER A 380 8.08 8.32 25.40
N LEU A 381 7.81 7.50 24.38
CA LEU A 381 8.10 6.07 24.39
C LEU A 381 9.61 5.79 24.35
N GLN A 382 10.14 4.91 25.20
CA GLN A 382 11.60 4.71 25.27
C GLN A 382 12.24 4.14 23.98
N ARG A 383 11.55 3.22 23.29
CA ARG A 383 12.08 2.48 22.13
C ARG A 383 11.43 2.83 20.81
N PHE A 384 10.38 3.65 20.86
CA PHE A 384 9.55 3.91 19.72
C PHE A 384 9.24 5.39 19.59
N VAL A 385 8.89 5.81 18.39
CA VAL A 385 8.19 7.07 18.12
C VAL A 385 6.90 6.68 17.42
N SER A 386 5.76 7.18 17.88
CA SER A 386 4.50 7.04 17.14
C SER A 386 4.16 8.36 16.46
N ALA A 387 3.61 8.29 15.25
CA ALA A 387 3.17 9.44 14.47
C ALA A 387 2.18 9.00 13.39
N ARG A 388 1.46 9.97 12.81
CA ARG A 388 0.57 9.81 11.67
C ARG A 388 1.19 10.44 10.43
N LEU A 389 1.72 9.58 9.56
CA LEU A 389 2.54 10.03 8.42
C LEU A 389 1.93 9.63 7.08
N THR A 390 2.09 10.49 6.08
CA THR A 390 1.71 10.16 4.70
C THR A 390 2.64 9.11 4.12
N ARG A 391 2.22 8.46 3.04
CA ARG A 391 3.09 7.52 2.30
C ARG A 391 4.42 8.15 1.89
N PHE A 392 4.39 9.37 1.37
CA PHE A 392 5.59 10.09 0.94
C PHE A 392 6.56 10.32 2.11
N GLU A 393 6.04 10.74 3.28
CA GLU A 393 6.84 10.94 4.49
C GLU A 393 7.50 9.63 4.96
N ILE A 394 6.74 8.53 4.99
CA ILE A 394 7.23 7.21 5.43
C ILE A 394 8.31 6.68 4.49
N GLU A 395 8.10 6.74 3.17
CA GLU A 395 9.08 6.31 2.16
C GLU A 395 10.36 7.17 2.20
N SER A 396 10.23 8.48 2.47
CA SER A 396 11.36 9.40 2.62
C SER A 396 12.20 9.09 3.87
N LEU A 397 11.56 8.68 4.97
CA LEU A 397 12.26 8.23 6.18
C LEU A 397 12.97 6.89 5.92
N GLN A 398 12.30 5.95 5.24
CA GLN A 398 12.82 4.62 4.92
C GLN A 398 14.16 4.70 4.16
N ASP A 399 14.29 5.62 3.19
CA ASP A 399 15.54 5.81 2.43
C ASP A 399 16.75 6.10 3.34
N ARG A 400 16.50 6.76 4.48
CA ARG A 400 17.54 7.26 5.40
C ARG A 400 17.57 6.51 6.73
N TYR A 401 16.91 5.35 6.86
CA TYR A 401 16.68 4.66 8.14
C TYR A 401 17.95 4.46 9.00
N ARG A 402 19.07 4.09 8.39
CA ARG A 402 20.36 3.92 9.10
C ARG A 402 20.91 5.23 9.64
N ALA A 403 20.82 6.30 8.83
CA ALA A 403 21.29 7.63 9.21
C ALA A 403 20.38 8.27 10.28
N LEU A 404 19.09 7.90 10.27
CA LEU A 404 18.09 8.33 11.25
C LEU A 404 18.00 7.41 12.48
N GLY A 405 18.83 6.36 12.54
CA GLY A 405 18.97 5.49 13.71
C GLY A 405 17.72 4.69 14.09
N PHE A 406 16.85 4.36 13.13
CA PHE A 406 15.73 3.44 13.34
C PHE A 406 15.88 2.18 12.49
N ARG A 407 15.29 1.09 12.96
CA ARG A 407 15.41 -0.22 12.31
C ARG A 407 14.17 -0.59 11.52
N ARG A 408 12.99 -0.30 12.07
CA ARG A 408 11.70 -0.74 11.52
C ARG A 408 10.62 0.31 11.69
N VAL A 409 9.63 0.25 10.82
CA VAL A 409 8.37 0.98 10.93
C VAL A 409 7.23 -0.03 10.85
N TRP A 410 6.38 0.01 11.87
CA TRP A 410 5.21 -0.83 12.02
C TRP A 410 3.96 0.00 11.83
N ARG A 411 2.86 -0.65 11.47
CA ARG A 411 1.53 -0.07 11.61
C ARG A 411 1.16 -0.05 13.10
N ASP A 412 0.73 1.10 13.61
CA ASP A 412 0.19 1.22 14.97
C ASP A 412 -1.30 0.83 14.97
N ALA A 413 -1.57 -0.48 15.03
CA ALA A 413 -2.92 -1.01 14.87
C ALA A 413 -3.66 -1.14 16.21
N GLY A 414 -4.89 -0.62 16.24
CA GLY A 414 -5.81 -0.76 17.37
C GLY A 414 -6.03 -2.22 17.79
N LYS A 415 -6.18 -2.42 19.10
CA LYS A 415 -6.48 -3.73 19.71
C LYS A 415 -7.91 -3.72 20.26
N ARG A 416 -8.50 -4.92 20.37
CA ARG A 416 -9.84 -5.12 20.94
C ARG A 416 -9.79 -6.22 22.00
N ALA A 417 -10.60 -6.08 23.04
CA ALA A 417 -10.78 -7.12 24.05
C ALA A 417 -11.32 -8.40 23.39
N LEU A 418 -10.83 -9.56 23.83
CA LEU A 418 -11.31 -10.87 23.38
C LEU A 418 -12.23 -11.44 24.45
N ILE A 419 -13.47 -11.73 24.09
CA ILE A 419 -14.45 -12.32 24.98
C ILE A 419 -14.45 -13.83 24.69
N HIS A 420 -13.71 -14.61 25.47
CA HIS A 420 -13.82 -16.06 25.46
C HIS A 420 -14.30 -16.55 26.83
N GLU A 421 -15.29 -17.45 26.81
CA GLU A 421 -15.70 -18.20 27.99
C GLU A 421 -14.67 -19.31 28.25
N SER A 422 -14.11 -19.35 29.47
CA SER A 422 -13.24 -20.44 29.90
C SER A 422 -14.10 -21.69 30.19
N GLY A 423 -14.20 -22.61 29.23
CA GLY A 423 -15.01 -23.84 29.35
C GLY A 423 -14.38 -25.01 30.12
N ASN A 424 -13.14 -24.89 30.61
CA ASN A 424 -12.42 -25.99 31.27
C ASN A 424 -12.20 -25.76 32.76
N VAL A 425 -12.40 -26.82 33.55
CA VAL A 425 -12.13 -26.85 34.98
C VAL A 425 -10.62 -26.85 35.21
N LEU A 426 -10.08 -25.68 35.54
CA LEU A 426 -8.75 -25.57 36.14
C LEU A 426 -8.91 -26.07 37.58
N HIS A 427 -8.25 -27.16 37.98
CA HIS A 427 -8.28 -27.72 39.34
C HIS A 427 -7.62 -26.81 40.40
N ALA A 428 -7.86 -25.49 40.35
CA ALA A 428 -7.32 -24.48 41.22
C ALA A 428 -7.68 -24.74 42.70
N ASP A 429 -8.87 -25.28 42.96
CA ASP A 429 -9.33 -25.65 44.30
C ASP A 429 -8.39 -26.68 44.97
N ALA A 430 -7.94 -27.69 44.21
CA ALA A 430 -7.00 -28.69 44.68
C ALA A 430 -5.64 -28.07 44.98
N ALA A 431 -5.14 -27.17 44.12
CA ALA A 431 -3.87 -26.49 44.33
C ALA A 431 -3.90 -25.55 45.55
N ARG A 432 -4.98 -24.79 45.75
CA ARG A 432 -5.15 -23.90 46.91
C ARG A 432 -5.24 -24.69 48.22
N THR A 433 -5.89 -25.86 48.20
CA THR A 433 -6.10 -26.68 49.41
C THR A 433 -4.86 -27.50 49.76
N ALA A 434 -4.24 -28.16 48.78
CA ALA A 434 -3.11 -29.06 49.01
C ALA A 434 -1.78 -28.31 49.23
N TYR A 435 -1.55 -27.23 48.47
CA TYR A 435 -0.25 -26.53 48.45
C TYR A 435 -0.29 -25.11 49.00
N ARG A 436 -1.47 -24.62 49.43
CA ARG A 436 -1.69 -23.21 49.83
C ARG A 436 -1.27 -22.20 48.76
N ALA A 437 -1.25 -22.61 47.48
CA ALA A 437 -0.86 -21.78 46.35
C ALA A 437 -1.97 -20.76 46.01
N ARG A 438 -2.04 -19.65 46.77
CA ARG A 438 -3.08 -18.62 46.63
C ARG A 438 -2.55 -17.29 46.08
N GLY A 439 -1.26 -17.23 45.72
CA GLY A 439 -0.64 -16.05 45.10
C GLY A 439 -0.02 -15.06 46.07
N GLN A 440 0.22 -15.44 47.33
CA GLN A 440 0.87 -14.54 48.30
C GLN A 440 2.24 -14.09 47.79
N GLN A 441 2.56 -12.81 47.99
CA GLN A 441 3.80 -12.16 47.52
C GLN A 441 3.96 -12.12 45.99
N ILE A 442 2.92 -12.45 45.22
CA ILE A 442 2.91 -12.32 43.76
C ILE A 442 2.11 -11.08 43.36
N GLY A 443 2.71 -10.26 42.50
CA GLY A 443 2.04 -9.15 41.82
C GLY A 443 1.64 -9.55 40.41
N TRP A 444 0.38 -9.30 40.03
CA TRP A 444 -0.16 -9.58 38.70
C TRP A 444 -0.58 -8.29 38.00
N ALA A 445 0.02 -8.03 36.84
CA ALA A 445 -0.34 -6.90 36.00
C ALA A 445 -1.51 -7.26 35.06
N VAL A 446 -2.58 -6.47 35.08
CA VAL A 446 -3.76 -6.65 34.22
C VAL A 446 -3.80 -5.49 33.22
N LEU A 447 -3.44 -5.75 31.97
CA LEU A 447 -3.50 -4.79 30.86
C LEU A 447 -4.84 -4.95 30.14
N ASP A 448 -5.82 -4.11 30.47
CA ASP A 448 -7.20 -4.26 30.02
C ASP A 448 -7.99 -2.92 30.10
N THR A 449 -9.31 -2.93 30.29
CA THR A 449 -10.17 -1.74 30.44
C THR A 449 -10.07 -1.05 31.80
N GLY A 450 -9.21 -1.55 32.69
CA GLY A 450 -9.05 -1.12 34.08
C GLY A 450 -9.67 -2.11 35.07
N ILE A 451 -9.63 -1.78 36.37
CA ILE A 451 -10.27 -2.58 37.43
C ILE A 451 -11.17 -1.69 38.29
N ALA A 452 -12.41 -2.11 38.51
CA ALA A 452 -13.31 -1.51 39.50
C ALA A 452 -12.84 -1.88 40.92
N ALA A 453 -11.83 -1.18 41.45
CA ALA A 453 -11.16 -1.51 42.70
C ALA A 453 -12.01 -1.31 43.98
N SER A 454 -13.23 -0.76 43.88
CA SER A 454 -14.23 -0.80 44.97
C SER A 454 -15.13 -2.04 44.94
N HIS A 455 -15.03 -2.89 43.92
CA HIS A 455 -15.89 -4.07 43.82
C HIS A 455 -15.63 -5.01 45.03
N PRO A 456 -16.67 -5.61 45.63
CA PRO A 456 -16.52 -6.47 46.80
C PRO A 456 -15.52 -7.62 46.59
N HIS A 457 -15.32 -8.06 45.35
CA HIS A 457 -14.32 -9.08 45.01
C HIS A 457 -12.87 -8.69 45.37
N PHE A 458 -12.57 -7.40 45.42
CA PHE A 458 -11.22 -6.86 45.59
C PHE A 458 -11.05 -6.05 46.86
N PHE A 459 -12.13 -5.45 47.35
CA PHE A 459 -12.09 -4.54 48.49
C PHE A 459 -13.19 -4.84 49.51
N VAL A 460 -12.77 -5.09 50.75
CA VAL A 460 -13.63 -5.15 51.93
C VAL A 460 -12.90 -4.41 53.05
N LYS A 461 -13.52 -3.35 53.58
CA LYS A 461 -12.88 -2.45 54.55
C LYS A 461 -12.36 -3.23 55.77
N GLY A 462 -11.06 -3.13 56.03
CA GLY A 462 -10.41 -3.78 57.18
C GLY A 462 -10.10 -5.27 56.99
N GLU A 463 -10.52 -5.87 55.86
CA GLU A 463 -10.33 -7.31 55.60
C GLU A 463 -9.51 -7.58 54.35
N ARG A 464 -9.79 -6.87 53.25
CA ARG A 464 -9.15 -7.12 51.95
C ARG A 464 -8.99 -5.85 51.15
N ASP A 465 -7.81 -5.69 50.58
CA ASP A 465 -7.50 -4.73 49.54
C ASP A 465 -6.38 -5.29 48.67
N ASN A 466 -6.74 -5.91 47.55
CA ASN A 466 -5.75 -6.58 46.70
C ASN A 466 -5.44 -5.84 45.40
N VAL A 467 -6.12 -4.72 45.08
CA VAL A 467 -5.73 -3.84 43.96
C VAL A 467 -4.82 -2.75 44.51
N VAL A 468 -3.53 -2.84 44.20
CA VAL A 468 -2.50 -1.99 44.81
C VAL A 468 -2.40 -0.64 44.12
N ALA A 469 -2.37 -0.63 42.80
CA ALA A 469 -2.26 0.57 41.98
C ALA A 469 -2.82 0.32 40.58
N GLN A 470 -3.21 1.39 39.91
CA GLN A 470 -3.64 1.35 38.52
C GLN A 470 -2.98 2.47 37.72
N TRP A 471 -2.82 2.29 36.42
CA TRP A 471 -2.32 3.31 35.50
C TRP A 471 -3.34 3.52 34.38
N ASP A 472 -3.73 4.78 34.16
CA ASP A 472 -4.49 5.17 32.97
C ASP A 472 -3.50 5.40 31.81
N CYS A 473 -3.46 4.46 30.87
CA CYS A 473 -2.58 4.44 29.71
C CYS A 473 -3.32 4.79 28.40
N THR A 474 -4.59 5.22 28.44
CA THR A 474 -5.36 5.56 27.23
C THR A 474 -5.14 7.00 26.77
N ARG A 475 -4.33 7.77 27.49
CA ARG A 475 -3.96 9.15 27.17
C ARG A 475 -2.56 9.20 26.59
N ARG A 476 -2.32 10.15 25.67
CA ARG A 476 -0.97 10.48 25.19
C ARG A 476 -0.07 10.95 26.35
N GLY A 477 1.22 10.63 26.25
CA GLY A 477 2.23 10.92 27.25
C GLY A 477 2.33 9.88 28.38
N ALA A 478 2.90 10.33 29.52
CA ALA A 478 3.19 9.43 30.63
C ALA A 478 1.91 8.84 31.25
N PRO A 479 1.85 7.51 31.49
CA PRO A 479 0.70 6.88 32.15
C PRO A 479 0.38 7.51 33.50
N LYS A 480 -0.88 7.85 33.74
CA LYS A 480 -1.30 8.43 35.02
C LYS A 480 -1.44 7.34 36.06
N ARG A 481 -0.51 7.28 37.02
CA ARG A 481 -0.61 6.40 38.19
C ARG A 481 -1.75 6.86 39.11
N LEU A 482 -2.55 5.90 39.54
CA LEU A 482 -3.68 6.05 40.43
C LEU A 482 -3.55 5.03 41.57
N THR A 483 -3.88 5.46 42.77
CA THR A 483 -3.88 4.69 44.00
C THR A 483 -5.20 4.90 44.72
N ARG A 484 -5.46 4.16 45.80
CA ARG A 484 -6.68 4.33 46.58
C ARG A 484 -6.87 5.76 47.13
N ALA A 485 -5.79 6.53 47.30
CA ALA A 485 -5.84 7.94 47.68
C ALA A 485 -6.54 8.83 46.63
N ASP A 486 -6.56 8.40 45.35
CA ASP A 486 -7.20 9.12 44.25
C ASP A 486 -8.73 8.90 44.17
N GLY A 487 -9.31 8.18 45.14
CA GLY A 487 -10.75 8.03 45.30
C GLY A 487 -11.43 7.44 44.07
N ALA A 488 -12.48 8.10 43.58
CA ALA A 488 -13.31 7.61 42.49
C ALA A 488 -12.56 7.36 41.17
N ALA A 489 -11.48 8.12 40.91
CA ALA A 489 -10.66 7.94 39.71
C ALA A 489 -9.96 6.57 39.72
N PHE A 490 -9.61 6.06 40.89
CA PHE A 490 -9.04 4.72 41.07
C PHE A 490 -10.12 3.65 41.24
N THR A 491 -11.11 3.88 42.10
CA THR A 491 -12.08 2.84 42.47
C THR A 491 -13.05 2.47 41.35
N ARG A 492 -13.32 3.39 40.42
CA ARG A 492 -14.21 3.22 39.28
C ARG A 492 -13.50 3.46 37.95
N LEU A 493 -12.22 3.08 37.88
CA LEU A 493 -11.41 3.27 36.67
C LEU A 493 -11.98 2.49 35.48
N ASP A 494 -12.39 1.24 35.73
CA ASP A 494 -13.05 0.40 34.73
C ASP A 494 -14.49 0.86 34.50
N ARG A 495 -14.79 1.21 33.25
CA ARG A 495 -16.14 1.60 32.79
C ARG A 495 -16.77 0.58 31.85
N HIS A 496 -15.98 -0.37 31.36
CA HIS A 496 -16.43 -1.43 30.45
C HIS A 496 -16.75 -2.72 31.23
N GLY A 497 -16.00 -3.01 32.29
CA GLY A 497 -16.18 -4.20 33.13
C GLY A 497 -15.38 -5.42 32.68
N HIS A 498 -14.75 -5.41 31.50
CA HIS A 498 -13.97 -6.54 31.00
C HIS A 498 -12.74 -6.78 31.87
N GLY A 499 -11.95 -5.74 32.14
CA GLY A 499 -10.78 -5.85 33.01
C GLY A 499 -11.13 -6.24 34.45
N THR A 500 -12.25 -5.75 34.98
CA THR A 500 -12.80 -6.19 36.28
C THR A 500 -13.15 -7.68 36.28
N HIS A 501 -13.74 -8.20 35.21
CA HIS A 501 -14.05 -9.61 35.05
C HIS A 501 -12.79 -10.47 35.02
N ILE A 502 -11.79 -10.09 34.20
CA ILE A 502 -10.49 -10.78 34.12
C ILE A 502 -9.77 -10.76 35.47
N ALA A 503 -9.71 -9.61 36.13
CA ALA A 503 -9.15 -9.48 37.47
C ALA A 503 -9.88 -10.36 38.49
N GLY A 504 -11.20 -10.56 38.33
CA GLY A 504 -12.02 -11.43 39.15
C GLY A 504 -11.63 -12.91 39.02
N ILE A 505 -11.40 -13.38 37.80
CA ILE A 505 -10.91 -14.75 37.52
C ILE A 505 -9.56 -14.98 38.20
N ILE A 506 -8.67 -13.97 38.16
CA ILE A 506 -7.32 -14.07 38.73
C ILE A 506 -7.39 -14.06 40.26
N ALA A 507 -7.95 -13.00 40.86
CA ALA A 507 -7.77 -12.72 42.29
C ALA A 507 -9.05 -12.29 43.02
N GLY A 508 -10.21 -12.35 42.35
CA GLY A 508 -11.47 -12.00 42.99
C GLY A 508 -11.79 -12.98 44.11
N GLN A 509 -12.24 -12.48 45.26
CA GLN A 509 -12.76 -13.35 46.30
C GLN A 509 -13.99 -12.69 46.93
N CYS A 510 -15.04 -13.43 47.22
CA CYS A 510 -16.26 -12.85 47.79
C CYS A 510 -17.04 -13.86 48.59
N ARG A 511 -17.67 -13.39 49.65
CA ARG A 511 -18.75 -14.12 50.32
C ARG A 511 -20.05 -13.48 49.92
N ALA A 512 -20.89 -14.22 49.23
CA ALA A 512 -22.20 -13.75 48.82
C ALA A 512 -23.23 -14.86 48.97
N SER A 513 -24.43 -14.49 49.39
CA SER A 513 -25.61 -15.36 49.32
C SER A 513 -26.25 -15.19 47.95
N ILE A 514 -26.36 -16.29 47.19
CA ILE A 514 -27.14 -16.29 45.95
C ILE A 514 -28.62 -16.36 46.33
N PRO A 515 -29.47 -15.41 45.90
CA PRO A 515 -30.91 -15.51 46.09
C PRO A 515 -31.48 -16.71 45.34
N ASP A 516 -32.42 -17.42 45.94
CA ASP A 516 -33.17 -18.43 45.19
C ASP A 516 -34.13 -17.78 44.17
N ALA A 517 -34.84 -18.60 43.39
CA ALA A 517 -35.75 -18.13 42.35
C ALA A 517 -36.90 -17.24 42.88
N SER A 518 -37.12 -17.19 44.20
CA SER A 518 -38.10 -16.34 44.88
C SER A 518 -37.50 -15.07 45.49
N GLY A 519 -36.18 -14.86 45.34
CA GLY A 519 -35.46 -13.70 45.86
C GLY A 519 -35.07 -13.81 47.34
N VAL A 520 -35.29 -14.96 47.98
CA VAL A 520 -34.88 -15.21 49.37
C VAL A 520 -33.36 -15.46 49.40
N PRO A 521 -32.59 -14.78 50.26
CA PRO A 521 -31.14 -15.00 50.35
C PRO A 521 -30.82 -16.45 50.70
N GLY A 522 -30.17 -17.17 49.78
CA GLY A 522 -29.74 -18.54 49.99
C GLY A 522 -28.48 -18.66 50.86
N ARG A 523 -27.93 -19.88 50.90
CA ARG A 523 -26.68 -20.18 51.61
C ARG A 523 -25.55 -19.27 51.11
N THR A 524 -24.78 -18.69 52.03
CA THR A 524 -23.58 -17.92 51.70
C THR A 524 -22.53 -18.84 51.09
N LEU A 525 -22.05 -18.47 49.90
CA LEU A 525 -21.00 -19.18 49.17
C LEU A 525 -19.72 -18.33 49.16
N ASP A 526 -18.57 -19.01 49.24
CA ASP A 526 -17.25 -18.43 49.03
C ASP A 526 -16.88 -18.57 47.55
N PHE A 527 -16.83 -17.45 46.83
CA PHE A 527 -16.25 -17.36 45.50
C PHE A 527 -14.78 -17.00 45.62
N ALA A 528 -13.92 -17.69 44.88
CA ALA A 528 -12.50 -17.36 44.80
C ALA A 528 -11.99 -17.61 43.38
N GLY A 529 -11.23 -16.63 42.87
CA GLY A 529 -10.43 -16.76 41.67
C GLY A 529 -9.27 -17.72 41.88
N VAL A 530 -8.42 -17.84 40.87
CA VAL A 530 -7.30 -18.78 40.86
C VAL A 530 -6.31 -18.50 42.01
N ALA A 531 -5.96 -17.24 42.21
CA ALA A 531 -4.97 -16.76 43.17
C ALA A 531 -5.50 -15.54 43.97
N PRO A 532 -6.43 -15.75 44.92
CA PRO A 532 -7.17 -14.67 45.61
C PRO A 532 -6.30 -13.76 46.49
N ASP A 533 -5.11 -14.22 46.90
CA ASP A 533 -4.21 -13.48 47.79
C ASP A 533 -3.11 -12.74 47.00
N THR A 534 -3.17 -12.74 45.66
CA THR A 534 -2.22 -12.00 44.80
C THR A 534 -2.55 -10.50 44.79
N GLN A 535 -1.52 -9.67 44.62
CA GLN A 535 -1.68 -8.23 44.43
C GLN A 535 -1.92 -7.91 42.96
N LEU A 536 -2.94 -7.11 42.66
CA LEU A 536 -3.28 -6.68 41.31
C LEU A 536 -2.75 -5.27 41.01
N TYR A 537 -2.19 -5.12 39.83
CA TYR A 537 -1.74 -3.85 39.25
C TYR A 537 -2.47 -3.64 37.93
N GLY A 538 -3.39 -2.67 37.86
CA GLY A 538 -4.19 -2.43 36.66
C GLY A 538 -3.49 -1.49 35.68
N PHE A 539 -3.52 -1.79 34.40
CA PHE A 539 -3.05 -0.92 33.32
C PHE A 539 -4.20 -0.76 32.35
N LYS A 540 -4.89 0.37 32.44
CA LYS A 540 -6.01 0.67 31.55
C LYS A 540 -5.46 1.06 30.17
N VAL A 541 -5.56 0.15 29.20
CA VAL A 541 -5.06 0.32 27.82
C VAL A 541 -6.19 0.26 26.78
N LEU A 542 -7.42 -0.01 27.22
CA LEU A 542 -8.64 -0.04 26.43
C LEU A 542 -9.71 0.82 27.12
N ASP A 543 -10.64 1.38 26.35
CA ASP A 543 -11.81 2.11 26.84
C ASP A 543 -13.09 1.28 26.84
#